data_AF-A0A6A6E0P2-F1
#
_entry.id   AF-A0A6A6E0P2-F1
#
_cell.length_a   1.000
_cell.length_b   1.000
_cell.length_c   1.000
_cell.angle_alpha   90.00
_cell.angle_beta   90.00
_cell.angle_gamma   90.00
#
_symmetry.space_group_name_H-M   'P 1'
#
loop_
_entity.id
_entity.type
_entity.pdbx_description
1 polymer ?
#
loop_
_entity_poly.entity_id
_entity_poly.type
_entity_poly.pdbx_seq_one_letter_code
_entity_poly.pdbx_strand_id
1 'polypeptide(L)'
;MEVSRNLAQQPEAIQRWFEKLLAKIQELGILHEDMWNMDETGCRIGVAKNQYVYTRHGKQIFIPHSNNRELISLVECCSANGDIIEPMIIIKASTILEKWVIDLPDDYLINVSDSGYSNDETSLDWIKHFNRMTRHRTQGTWRLLLLDGYGSYHIREFIKYAERNRIQLFGSPPYTTHFLQVLDVGCFQPLKWYHGRMLDWAARTGSKDISKDDFLATIH
;
A
#
# COMPACT_ATOMS: atom_id res chain seq x y z
N MET A 1 -25.03 -4.25 3.15
CA MET A 1 -23.67 -4.18 2.55
C MET A 1 -23.75 -3.78 1.08
N GLU A 2 -24.55 -4.47 0.27
CA GLU A 2 -24.72 -4.17 -1.17
C GLU A 2 -25.48 -2.85 -1.46
N VAL A 3 -26.51 -2.54 -0.68
CA VAL A 3 -27.21 -1.23 -0.75
C VAL A 3 -26.29 -0.06 -0.39
N SER A 4 -25.43 -0.23 0.61
CA SER A 4 -24.45 0.78 1.04
C SER A 4 -23.36 1.01 -0.02
N ARG A 5 -22.99 -0.02 -0.79
CA ARG A 5 -22.09 0.08 -1.95
C ARG A 5 -22.73 0.90 -3.07
N ASN A 6 -23.96 0.55 -3.45
CA ASN A 6 -24.68 1.24 -4.52
C ASN A 6 -24.91 2.72 -4.21
N LEU A 7 -25.20 3.07 -2.96
CA LEU A 7 -25.38 4.48 -2.54
C LEU A 7 -24.07 5.27 -2.56
N ALA A 8 -22.94 4.65 -2.18
CA ALA A 8 -21.63 5.33 -2.18
C ALA A 8 -21.07 5.54 -3.60
N GLN A 9 -21.49 4.71 -4.55
CA GLN A 9 -21.08 4.78 -5.96
C GLN A 9 -22.02 5.65 -6.82
N GLN A 10 -23.05 6.28 -6.22
CA GLN A 10 -23.90 7.22 -6.93
C GLN A 10 -23.06 8.42 -7.42
N PRO A 11 -23.23 8.86 -8.68
CA PRO A 11 -22.50 10.01 -9.23
C PRO A 11 -22.56 11.24 -8.33
N GLU A 12 -23.69 11.50 -7.67
CA GLU A 12 -23.88 12.63 -6.77
C GLU A 12 -23.06 12.50 -5.48
N ALA A 13 -22.86 11.28 -4.97
CA ALA A 13 -22.02 11.05 -3.79
C ALA A 13 -20.54 11.28 -4.13
N ILE A 14 -20.10 10.79 -5.29
CA ILE A 14 -18.74 10.98 -5.81
C ILE A 14 -18.49 12.46 -6.11
N GLN A 15 -19.42 13.13 -6.78
CA GLN A 15 -19.33 14.56 -7.08
C GLN A 15 -19.20 15.39 -5.81
N ARG A 16 -20.06 15.17 -4.81
CA ARG A 16 -19.96 15.86 -3.52
C ARG A 16 -18.63 15.62 -2.81
N TRP A 17 -18.05 14.43 -2.98
CA TRP A 17 -16.73 14.13 -2.43
C TRP A 17 -15.64 14.96 -3.13
N PHE A 18 -15.64 15.01 -4.46
CA PHE A 18 -14.71 15.84 -5.23
C PHE A 18 -14.88 17.33 -4.93
N GLU A 19 -16.11 17.82 -4.80
CA GLU A 19 -16.39 19.22 -4.42
C GLU A 19 -15.76 19.55 -3.06
N LYS A 20 -15.91 18.67 -2.06
CA LYS A 20 -15.27 18.84 -0.74
C LYS A 20 -13.74 18.80 -0.81
N LEU A 21 -13.20 17.89 -1.63
CA LEU A 21 -11.77 17.76 -1.83
C LEU A 21 -11.20 19.05 -2.44
N LEU A 22 -11.79 19.52 -3.53
CA LEU A 22 -11.39 20.74 -4.22
C LEU A 22 -11.53 21.98 -3.33
N ALA A 23 -12.63 22.08 -2.58
CA ALA A 23 -12.80 23.16 -1.61
C ALA A 23 -11.69 23.17 -0.56
N LYS A 24 -11.29 22.00 -0.05
CA LYS A 24 -10.21 21.89 0.94
C LYS A 24 -8.84 22.24 0.36
N ILE A 25 -8.56 21.79 -0.87
CA ILE A 25 -7.34 22.15 -1.62
C ILE A 25 -7.24 23.66 -1.79
N GLN A 26 -8.33 24.31 -2.19
CA GLN A 26 -8.38 25.77 -2.37
C GLN A 26 -8.24 26.53 -1.04
N GLU A 27 -8.96 26.10 0.00
CA GLU A 27 -8.93 26.71 1.33
C GLU A 27 -7.52 26.73 1.94
N LEU A 28 -6.79 25.63 1.80
CA LEU A 28 -5.45 25.46 2.37
C LEU A 28 -4.33 25.86 1.41
N GLY A 29 -4.66 26.23 0.16
CA GLY A 29 -3.68 26.57 -0.88
C GLY A 29 -2.72 25.41 -1.19
N ILE A 30 -3.22 24.18 -1.22
CA ILE A 30 -2.39 22.98 -1.43
C ILE A 30 -1.94 22.93 -2.88
N LEU A 31 -0.63 22.84 -3.08
CA LEU A 31 -0.03 22.71 -4.41
C LEU A 31 -0.14 21.26 -4.90
N HIS A 32 -0.17 21.09 -6.23
CA HIS A 32 -0.32 19.78 -6.85
C HIS A 32 0.78 18.79 -6.40
N GLU A 33 2.02 19.25 -6.28
CA GLU A 33 3.17 18.46 -5.81
C GLU A 33 3.09 18.05 -4.33
N ASP A 34 2.28 18.75 -3.53
CA ASP A 34 2.04 18.44 -2.12
C ASP A 34 0.80 17.56 -1.91
N MET A 35 0.22 17.02 -2.98
CA MET A 35 -0.87 16.06 -2.93
C MET A 35 -0.33 14.64 -3.01
N TRP A 36 -0.62 13.84 -2.00
CA TRP A 36 -0.14 12.48 -1.85
C TRP A 36 -1.30 11.50 -1.79
N ASN A 37 -1.11 10.31 -2.37
CA ASN A 37 -2.02 9.19 -2.23
C ASN A 37 -1.30 8.03 -1.53
N MET A 38 -1.95 7.41 -0.54
CA MET A 38 -1.44 6.24 0.18
C MET A 38 -2.44 5.11 0.12
N ASP A 39 -1.92 3.89 -0.02
CA ASP A 39 -2.72 2.69 0.00
C ASP A 39 -1.91 1.47 0.52
N GLU A 40 -2.61 0.47 1.06
CA GLU A 40 -2.03 -0.76 1.58
C GLU A 40 -2.39 -1.96 0.69
N THR A 41 -1.38 -2.74 0.32
CA THR A 41 -1.60 -3.95 -0.46
C THR A 41 -0.97 -5.18 0.19
N GLY A 42 -1.80 -6.22 0.36
CA GLY A 42 -1.37 -7.50 0.92
C GLY A 42 -0.80 -8.44 -0.15
N CYS A 43 0.43 -8.91 0.06
CA CYS A 43 1.10 -9.92 -0.75
C CYS A 43 1.16 -11.26 -0.02
N ARG A 44 0.72 -12.33 -0.67
CA ARG A 44 0.83 -13.71 -0.15
C ARG A 44 2.03 -14.40 -0.76
N ILE A 45 2.98 -14.82 0.09
CA ILE A 45 4.30 -15.31 -0.32
C ILE A 45 4.23 -16.58 -1.19
N GLY A 46 3.28 -17.49 -0.94
CA GLY A 46 3.15 -18.74 -1.71
C GLY A 46 2.09 -18.76 -2.80
N VAL A 47 1.54 -17.61 -3.22
CA VAL A 47 0.45 -17.56 -4.22
C VAL A 47 0.91 -16.82 -5.47
N ALA A 48 1.35 -17.57 -6.48
CA ALA A 48 1.71 -17.03 -7.79
C ALA A 48 0.45 -16.70 -8.64
N LYS A 49 0.58 -15.75 -9.59
CA LYS A 49 -0.54 -15.30 -10.44
C LYS A 49 -0.95 -16.33 -11.51
N ASN A 50 -0.03 -17.17 -12.00
CA ASN A 50 -0.31 -18.13 -13.07
C ASN A 50 -0.17 -19.58 -12.59
N GLN A 51 -1.24 -20.36 -12.74
CA GLN A 51 -1.28 -21.78 -12.33
C GLN A 51 -0.76 -22.75 -13.42
N TYR A 52 -0.55 -22.25 -14.63
CA TYR A 52 -0.28 -23.08 -15.80
C TYR A 52 0.86 -22.53 -16.65
N VAL A 53 1.80 -23.40 -16.99
CA VAL A 53 2.85 -23.11 -17.98
C VAL A 53 2.71 -24.11 -19.13
N TYR A 54 2.67 -23.57 -20.35
CA TYR A 54 2.79 -24.36 -21.58
C TYR A 54 4.27 -24.58 -21.87
N THR A 55 4.71 -25.83 -21.79
CA THR A 55 6.07 -26.19 -22.24
C THR A 55 6.14 -26.25 -23.76
N ARG A 56 7.35 -26.15 -24.33
CA ARG A 56 7.62 -26.27 -25.78
C ARG A 56 7.10 -27.59 -26.41
N HIS A 57 6.75 -28.57 -25.57
CA HIS A 57 6.16 -29.86 -25.94
C HIS A 57 4.65 -29.97 -25.65
N GLY A 58 3.95 -28.86 -25.37
CA GLY A 58 2.50 -28.84 -25.15
C GLY A 58 2.04 -29.43 -23.81
N LYS A 59 2.96 -29.75 -22.89
CA LYS A 59 2.63 -30.28 -21.56
C LYS A 59 2.30 -29.13 -20.63
N GLN A 60 1.07 -29.14 -20.10
CA GLN A 60 0.60 -28.27 -19.02
C GLN A 60 1.18 -28.79 -17.70
N ILE A 61 2.06 -28.01 -17.07
CA ILE A 61 2.62 -28.34 -15.76
C ILE A 61 1.95 -27.44 -14.74
N PHE A 62 1.36 -28.05 -13.71
CA PHE A 62 0.83 -27.37 -12.54
C PHE A 62 1.99 -26.96 -11.63
N ILE A 63 2.09 -25.68 -11.31
CA ILE A 63 3.02 -25.21 -10.28
C ILE A 63 2.38 -25.56 -8.92
N PRO A 64 2.97 -26.47 -8.11
CA PRO A 64 2.47 -26.68 -6.76
C PRO A 64 2.59 -25.37 -5.99
N HIS A 65 1.51 -24.97 -5.31
CA HIS A 65 1.58 -23.85 -4.38
C HIS A 65 2.61 -24.20 -3.31
N SER A 66 3.42 -23.22 -2.91
CA SER A 66 4.05 -23.31 -1.60
C SER A 66 2.93 -23.41 -0.56
N ASN A 67 3.04 -24.30 0.42
CA ASN A 67 2.07 -24.37 1.51
C ASN A 67 2.09 -23.10 2.39
N ASN A 68 3.13 -22.27 2.24
CA ASN A 68 3.25 -20.99 2.92
C ASN A 68 2.27 -19.95 2.34
N ARG A 69 1.24 -19.59 3.11
CA ARG A 69 0.27 -18.53 2.78
C ARG A 69 0.46 -17.29 3.65
N GLU A 70 1.65 -17.10 4.21
CA GLU A 70 1.96 -15.92 5.00
C GLU A 70 1.73 -14.64 4.21
N LEU A 71 1.25 -13.63 4.94
CA LEU A 71 0.92 -12.31 4.44
C LEU A 71 2.04 -11.35 4.80
N ILE A 72 2.48 -10.58 3.82
CA ILE A 72 3.25 -9.36 4.00
C ILE A 72 2.44 -8.23 3.36
N SER A 73 2.16 -7.18 4.11
CA SER A 73 1.53 -5.98 3.57
C SER A 73 2.58 -4.93 3.21
N LEU A 74 2.38 -4.25 2.10
CA LEU A 74 3.16 -3.10 1.66
C LEU A 74 2.26 -1.87 1.70
N VAL A 75 2.71 -0.82 2.39
CA VAL A 75 2.06 0.49 2.37
C VAL A 75 2.90 1.42 1.53
N GLU A 76 2.36 1.80 0.37
CA GLU A 76 3.03 2.66 -0.60
C GLU A 76 2.37 4.04 -0.63
N CYS A 77 3.13 5.03 -1.08
CA CYS A 77 2.61 6.38 -1.22
C CYS A 77 3.32 7.13 -2.35
N CYS A 78 2.54 7.82 -3.18
CA CYS A 78 3.04 8.62 -4.29
C CYS A 78 2.43 10.02 -4.30
N SER A 79 3.19 11.01 -4.81
CA SER A 79 2.68 12.36 -5.04
C SER A 79 1.93 12.43 -6.37
N ALA A 80 1.10 13.45 -6.56
CA ALA A 80 0.46 13.71 -7.84
C ALA A 80 1.47 14.11 -8.94
N ASN A 81 2.70 14.49 -8.56
CA ASN A 81 3.81 14.76 -9.46
C ASN A 81 4.63 13.49 -9.82
N GLY A 82 4.26 12.32 -9.26
CA GLY A 82 4.92 11.05 -9.52
C GLY A 82 6.11 10.75 -8.61
N ASP A 83 6.36 11.55 -7.58
CA ASP A 83 7.34 11.20 -6.55
C ASP A 83 6.83 10.01 -5.75
N ILE A 84 7.75 9.18 -5.29
CA ILE A 84 7.44 8.00 -4.46
C ILE A 84 8.22 8.14 -3.16
N ILE A 85 7.62 7.71 -2.05
CA ILE A 85 8.35 7.48 -0.80
C ILE A 85 8.57 5.99 -0.58
N GLU A 86 9.67 5.70 0.10
CA GLU A 86 10.06 4.36 0.48
C GLU A 86 8.95 3.71 1.32
N PRO A 87 8.55 2.48 0.96
CA PRO A 87 7.36 1.85 1.50
C PRO A 87 7.52 1.51 2.98
N MET A 88 6.39 1.28 3.64
CA MET A 88 6.37 0.53 4.88
C MET A 88 6.02 -0.93 4.59
N ILE A 89 6.78 -1.84 5.20
CA ILE A 89 6.54 -3.28 5.14
C ILE A 89 5.96 -3.73 6.48
N ILE A 90 4.79 -4.37 6.45
CA ILE A 90 4.17 -4.98 7.62
C ILE A 90 4.28 -6.49 7.49
N ILE A 91 5.04 -7.10 8.39
CA ILE A 91 5.26 -8.55 8.41
C ILE A 91 4.36 -9.17 9.48
N LYS A 92 3.63 -10.24 9.13
CA LYS A 92 2.91 -11.02 10.12
C LYS A 92 3.86 -11.73 11.09
N ALA A 93 4.13 -11.15 12.25
CA ALA A 93 5.05 -11.64 13.27
C ALA A 93 4.86 -10.89 14.62
N SER A 94 5.47 -11.39 15.69
CA SER A 94 5.52 -10.71 16.99
C SER A 94 6.78 -9.86 17.18
N THR A 95 7.86 -10.17 16.46
CA THR A 95 9.15 -9.49 16.54
C THR A 95 9.81 -9.47 15.16
N ILE A 96 10.66 -8.45 14.92
CA ILE A 96 11.48 -8.35 13.71
C ILE A 96 12.72 -9.24 13.90
N LEU A 97 13.01 -10.09 12.92
CA LEU A 97 14.27 -10.83 12.86
C LEU A 97 15.29 -10.04 12.04
N GLU A 98 16.52 -9.93 12.52
CA GLU A 98 17.60 -9.16 11.86
C GLU A 98 17.80 -9.56 10.38
N LYS A 99 17.73 -10.86 10.09
CA LYS A 99 17.83 -11.41 8.73
C LYS A 99 16.78 -10.89 7.75
N TRP A 100 15.66 -10.35 8.23
CA TRP A 100 14.62 -9.77 7.37
C TRP A 100 14.94 -8.36 6.89
N VAL A 101 15.83 -7.66 7.60
CA VAL A 101 16.05 -6.23 7.40
C VAL A 101 17.48 -5.89 6.99
N ILE A 102 18.41 -6.84 7.11
CA ILE A 102 19.85 -6.62 6.87
C ILE A 102 20.16 -6.13 5.44
N ASP A 103 19.38 -6.58 4.45
CA ASP A 103 19.57 -6.24 3.04
C ASP A 103 18.54 -5.22 2.52
N LEU A 104 17.70 -4.66 3.41
CA LEU A 104 16.71 -3.64 3.03
C LEU A 104 17.31 -2.23 3.13
N PRO A 105 16.89 -1.29 2.25
CA PRO A 105 17.32 0.09 2.37
C PRO A 105 16.93 0.71 3.72
N ASP A 106 17.82 1.53 4.30
CA ASP A 106 17.62 2.19 5.61
C ASP A 106 16.36 3.08 5.68
N ASP A 107 15.89 3.55 4.52
CA ASP A 107 14.71 4.40 4.41
C ASP A 107 13.40 3.61 4.41
N TYR A 108 13.43 2.28 4.34
CA TYR A 108 12.23 1.45 4.44
C TYR A 108 11.77 1.40 5.91
N LEU A 109 10.47 1.60 6.14
CA LEU A 109 9.90 1.41 7.47
C LEU A 109 9.45 -0.04 7.62
N ILE A 110 9.99 -0.76 8.61
CA ILE A 110 9.63 -2.15 8.87
C ILE A 110 8.83 -2.24 10.16
N ASN A 111 7.64 -2.83 10.06
CA ASN A 111 6.74 -3.06 11.18
C ASN A 111 6.25 -4.51 11.21
N VAL A 112 5.76 -4.93 12.37
CA VAL A 112 5.17 -6.26 12.56
C VAL A 112 3.77 -6.15 13.13
N SER A 113 2.88 -7.07 12.77
CA SER A 113 1.56 -7.18 13.38
C SER A 113 1.06 -8.62 13.41
N ASP A 114 0.19 -8.95 14.37
CA ASP A 114 -0.39 -10.31 14.47
C ASP A 114 -1.29 -10.66 13.27
N SER A 115 -1.93 -9.66 12.66
CA SER A 115 -2.79 -9.83 11.49
C SER A 115 -2.00 -9.87 10.18
N GLY A 116 -0.83 -9.24 10.14
CA GLY A 116 -0.10 -8.92 8.90
C GLY A 116 -0.62 -7.69 8.16
N TYR A 117 -1.63 -7.00 8.71
CA TYR A 117 -2.19 -5.74 8.21
C TYR A 117 -1.83 -4.57 9.13
N SER A 118 -2.03 -3.34 8.66
CA SER A 118 -1.93 -2.16 9.51
C SER A 118 -2.90 -2.22 10.70
N ASN A 119 -2.45 -1.62 11.79
CA ASN A 119 -3.18 -1.41 13.03
C ASN A 119 -2.90 0.02 13.52
N ASP A 120 -3.41 0.34 14.69
CA ASP A 120 -3.31 1.70 15.21
C ASP A 120 -1.84 2.18 15.38
N GLU A 121 -1.00 1.36 16.00
CA GLU A 121 0.40 1.68 16.28
C GLU A 121 1.21 1.85 14.99
N THR A 122 1.11 0.89 14.08
CA THR A 122 1.80 0.90 12.79
C THR A 122 1.34 2.06 11.89
N SER A 123 0.07 2.48 11.99
CA SER A 123 -0.44 3.65 11.28
C SER A 123 0.19 4.95 11.80
N LEU A 124 0.37 5.07 13.12
CA LEU A 124 1.02 6.24 13.72
C LEU A 124 2.50 6.32 13.32
N ASP A 125 3.19 5.20 13.26
CA ASP A 125 4.58 5.17 12.80
C ASP A 125 4.69 5.48 11.30
N TRP A 126 3.73 5.00 10.51
CA TRP A 126 3.66 5.34 9.10
C TRP A 126 3.49 6.85 8.85
N ILE A 127 2.60 7.56 9.56
CA ILE A 127 2.45 9.02 9.34
C ILE A 127 3.67 9.81 9.79
N LYS A 128 4.40 9.34 10.81
CA LYS A 128 5.70 9.92 11.20
C LYS A 128 6.72 9.74 10.09
N HIS A 129 6.80 8.54 9.51
CA HIS A 129 7.67 8.23 8.38
C HIS A 129 7.31 9.07 7.16
N PHE A 130 6.03 9.11 6.76
CA PHE A 130 5.53 9.99 5.70
C PHE A 130 5.99 11.45 5.90
N ASN A 131 5.84 11.98 7.12
CA ASN A 131 6.28 13.34 7.42
C ASN A 131 7.80 13.49 7.26
N ARG A 132 8.60 12.53 7.75
CA ARG A 132 10.07 12.51 7.61
C ARG A 132 10.48 12.55 6.13
N MET A 133 9.85 11.73 5.29
CA MET A 133 10.21 11.58 3.87
C MET A 133 9.73 12.73 2.99
N THR A 134 8.62 13.40 3.34
CA THR A 134 8.02 14.43 2.47
C THR A 134 8.25 15.87 2.93
N ARG A 135 8.58 16.10 4.21
CA ARG A 135 8.66 17.47 4.77
C ARG A 135 9.68 18.35 4.08
N HIS A 136 10.82 17.79 3.68
CA HIS A 136 11.89 18.53 2.99
C HIS A 136 11.58 18.78 1.51
N ARG A 137 10.60 18.06 0.94
CA ARG A 137 10.16 18.17 -0.46
C ARG A 137 8.94 19.08 -0.62
N THR A 138 8.32 19.47 0.50
CA THR A 138 7.08 20.26 0.50
C THR A 138 7.33 21.65 -0.05
N GLN A 139 6.56 22.07 -1.06
CA GLN A 139 6.70 23.41 -1.65
C GLN A 139 5.76 24.43 -1.00
N GLY A 140 4.54 24.00 -0.71
CA GLY A 140 3.49 24.79 -0.08
C GLY A 140 3.55 24.75 1.44
N THR A 141 2.43 25.16 2.06
CA THR A 141 2.30 25.16 3.53
C THR A 141 1.66 23.89 4.08
N TRP A 142 0.77 23.28 3.30
CA TRP A 142 0.00 22.10 3.66
C TRP A 142 0.22 20.99 2.65
N ARG A 143 0.31 19.75 3.13
CA ARG A 143 0.26 18.55 2.29
C ARG A 143 -1.11 17.91 2.40
N LEU A 144 -1.68 17.51 1.28
CA LEU A 144 -2.87 16.66 1.28
C LEU A 144 -2.42 15.20 1.27
N LEU A 145 -3.03 14.38 2.11
CA LEU A 145 -2.86 12.93 2.07
C LEU A 145 -4.21 12.25 1.89
N LEU A 146 -4.38 11.61 0.72
CA LEU A 146 -5.50 10.74 0.42
C LEU A 146 -5.26 9.37 1.05
N LEU A 147 -6.27 8.84 1.75
CA LEU A 147 -6.23 7.55 2.43
C LEU A 147 -7.37 6.66 1.93
N ASP A 148 -7.08 5.39 1.65
CA ASP A 148 -8.15 4.40 1.55
C ASP A 148 -8.70 4.05 2.93
N GLY A 149 -10.04 4.02 3.07
CA GLY A 149 -10.67 3.58 4.33
C GLY A 149 -10.48 4.48 5.56
N TYR A 150 -10.69 5.80 5.43
CA TYR A 150 -10.64 6.77 6.55
C TYR A 150 -11.48 6.38 7.81
N GLY A 151 -12.45 5.47 7.66
CA GLY A 151 -13.27 4.95 8.76
C GLY A 151 -12.60 3.88 9.65
N SER A 152 -11.38 3.41 9.36
CA SER A 152 -10.65 2.49 10.25
C SER A 152 -9.57 3.19 11.09
N TYR A 153 -9.10 4.37 10.67
CA TYR A 153 -8.07 5.13 11.37
C TYR A 153 -8.68 6.04 12.44
N HIS A 154 -9.16 5.46 13.54
CA HIS A 154 -9.83 6.19 14.62
C HIS A 154 -8.91 6.66 15.75
N ILE A 155 -7.61 6.77 15.48
CA ILE A 155 -6.66 7.23 16.48
C ILE A 155 -6.63 8.75 16.48
N ARG A 156 -7.05 9.33 17.59
CA ARG A 156 -6.89 10.77 17.86
C ARG A 156 -5.44 11.22 17.69
N GLU A 157 -4.46 10.35 17.96
CA GLU A 157 -3.03 10.67 17.85
C GLU A 157 -2.56 10.80 16.40
N PHE A 158 -3.02 9.91 15.50
CA PHE A 158 -2.73 10.00 14.07
C PHE A 158 -3.22 11.33 13.50
N ILE A 159 -4.48 11.66 13.77
CA ILE A 159 -5.11 12.91 13.32
C ILE A 159 -4.39 14.12 13.93
N LYS A 160 -4.14 14.12 15.25
CA LYS A 160 -3.41 15.21 15.92
C LYS A 160 -2.00 15.39 15.38
N TYR A 161 -1.30 14.30 15.08
CA TYR A 161 0.05 14.35 14.52
C TYR A 161 0.01 14.96 13.11
N ALA A 162 -0.95 14.53 12.27
CA ALA A 162 -1.15 15.07 10.94
C ALA A 162 -1.44 16.57 10.98
N GLU A 163 -2.41 17.00 11.79
CA GLU A 163 -2.76 18.42 11.98
C GLU A 163 -1.57 19.27 12.45
N ARG A 164 -0.83 18.80 13.47
CA ARG A 164 0.37 19.50 13.98
C ARG A 164 1.47 19.67 12.95
N ASN A 165 1.55 18.77 11.97
CA ASN A 165 2.56 18.78 10.91
C ASN A 165 2.04 19.32 9.57
N ARG A 166 0.86 19.97 9.58
CA ARG A 166 0.20 20.53 8.38
C ARG A 166 -0.04 19.49 7.29
N ILE A 167 -0.51 18.32 7.70
CA ILE A 167 -0.93 17.25 6.80
C ILE A 167 -2.46 17.15 6.89
N GLN A 168 -3.13 17.55 5.81
CA GLN A 168 -4.58 17.42 5.68
C GLN A 168 -4.92 16.01 5.23
N LEU A 169 -5.53 15.24 6.11
CA LEU A 169 -6.03 13.91 5.80
C LEU A 169 -7.34 14.01 5.03
N PHE A 170 -7.53 13.17 4.00
CA PHE A 170 -8.78 13.09 3.27
C PHE A 170 -9.08 11.65 2.86
N GLY A 171 -10.21 11.14 3.31
CA GLY A 171 -10.61 9.76 3.06
C GLY A 171 -11.33 9.58 1.73
N SER A 172 -10.99 8.54 0.99
CA SER A 172 -11.82 8.09 -0.15
C SER A 172 -13.22 7.68 0.30
N PRO A 173 -14.26 7.85 -0.54
CA PRO A 173 -15.60 7.37 -0.23
C PRO A 173 -15.61 5.84 -0.03
N PRO A 174 -16.45 5.32 0.87
CA PRO A 174 -16.55 3.88 1.09
C PRO A 174 -16.84 3.12 -0.21
N TYR A 175 -16.19 1.98 -0.42
CA TYR A 175 -16.42 1.09 -1.57
C TYR A 175 -16.13 1.69 -2.95
N THR A 176 -15.27 2.70 -3.02
CA THR A 176 -14.85 3.34 -4.28
C THR A 176 -13.37 3.09 -4.64
N THR A 177 -12.65 2.35 -3.79
CA THR A 177 -11.23 1.98 -3.95
C THR A 177 -10.90 1.55 -5.38
N HIS A 178 -11.64 0.56 -5.91
CA HIS A 178 -11.47 -0.02 -7.24
C HIS A 178 -11.54 0.94 -8.46
N PHE A 179 -11.92 2.21 -8.30
CA PHE A 179 -11.86 3.20 -9.38
C PHE A 179 -11.34 4.58 -8.98
N LEU A 180 -11.33 4.94 -7.69
CA LEU A 180 -10.76 6.20 -7.21
C LEU A 180 -9.31 6.06 -6.72
N GLN A 181 -8.85 4.85 -6.37
CA GLN A 181 -7.45 4.64 -6.00
C GLN A 181 -6.59 4.47 -7.24
N VAL A 182 -5.91 5.56 -7.61
CA VAL A 182 -4.95 5.58 -8.72
C VAL A 182 -3.81 4.59 -8.48
N LEU A 183 -3.43 4.36 -7.21
CA LEU A 183 -2.42 3.36 -6.83
C LEU A 183 -2.86 1.94 -7.19
N ASP A 184 -4.13 1.58 -6.94
CA ASP A 184 -4.67 0.26 -7.23
C ASP A 184 -4.83 -0.03 -8.73
N VAL A 185 -5.15 1.01 -9.52
CA VAL A 185 -5.36 0.89 -10.98
C VAL A 185 -4.05 0.99 -11.76
N GLY A 186 -3.10 1.83 -11.31
CA GLY A 186 -1.87 2.16 -12.04
C GLY A 186 -0.58 1.60 -11.42
N CYS A 187 -0.31 1.90 -10.15
CA CYS A 187 1.01 1.68 -9.53
C CYS A 187 1.20 0.26 -8.97
N PHE A 188 0.18 -0.33 -8.36
CA PHE A 188 0.25 -1.67 -7.80
C PHE A 188 0.12 -2.78 -8.82
N GLN A 189 -0.39 -2.50 -10.03
CA GLN A 189 -0.49 -3.52 -11.07
C GLN A 189 0.90 -4.06 -11.50
N PRO A 190 1.90 -3.20 -11.81
CA PRO A 190 3.28 -3.60 -12.01
C PRO A 190 3.87 -4.37 -10.83
N LEU A 191 3.73 -3.88 -9.60
CA LEU A 191 4.26 -4.54 -8.39
C LEU A 191 3.69 -5.96 -8.22
N LYS A 192 2.35 -6.08 -8.25
CA LYS A 192 1.64 -7.38 -8.18
C LYS A 192 2.03 -8.29 -9.36
N TRP A 193 2.40 -7.73 -10.51
CA TRP A 193 2.84 -8.48 -11.69
C TRP A 193 4.28 -8.98 -11.57
N TYR A 194 5.22 -8.12 -11.16
CA TYR A 194 6.61 -8.49 -10.91
C TYR A 194 6.72 -9.53 -9.80
N HIS A 195 6.01 -9.33 -8.68
CA HIS A 195 5.92 -10.31 -7.61
C HIS A 195 5.39 -11.66 -8.14
N GLY A 196 4.26 -11.66 -8.86
CA GLY A 196 3.71 -12.89 -9.44
C GLY A 196 4.69 -13.59 -10.39
N ARG A 197 5.47 -12.83 -11.18
CA ARG A 197 6.47 -13.35 -12.11
C ARG A 197 7.72 -13.89 -11.40
N MET A 198 8.11 -13.29 -10.27
CA MET A 198 9.20 -13.79 -9.44
C MET A 198 8.82 -15.10 -8.74
N LEU A 199 7.60 -15.19 -8.21
CA LEU A 199 7.07 -16.45 -7.69
C LEU A 199 7.00 -17.53 -8.78
N ASP A 200 6.56 -17.17 -10.00
CA ASP A 200 6.58 -18.08 -11.16
C ASP A 200 8.00 -18.55 -11.49
N TRP A 201 9.01 -17.68 -11.38
CA TRP A 201 10.41 -18.01 -11.65
C TRP A 201 11.02 -18.90 -10.55
N ALA A 202 10.80 -18.58 -9.28
CA ALA A 202 11.23 -19.39 -8.14
C ALA A 202 10.61 -20.80 -8.17
N ALA A 203 9.34 -20.90 -8.55
CA ALA A 203 8.68 -22.18 -8.78
C ALA A 203 9.31 -22.97 -9.95
N ARG A 204 9.70 -22.29 -11.04
CA ARG A 204 10.33 -22.92 -12.22
C ARG A 204 11.74 -23.44 -11.93
N THR A 205 12.45 -22.83 -11.00
CA THR A 205 13.82 -23.24 -10.61
C THR A 205 13.85 -24.34 -9.55
N GLY A 206 12.68 -24.77 -9.06
CA GLY A 206 12.54 -25.91 -8.15
C GLY A 206 12.47 -25.56 -6.67
N SER A 207 12.38 -24.27 -6.32
CA SER A 207 12.16 -23.82 -4.94
C SER A 207 10.74 -24.20 -4.51
N LYS A 208 10.63 -25.06 -3.48
CA LYS A 208 9.36 -25.65 -3.05
C LYS A 208 8.64 -24.84 -1.98
N ASP A 209 9.38 -24.03 -1.21
CA ASP A 209 8.86 -23.20 -0.13
C ASP A 209 9.52 -21.82 -0.21
N ILE A 210 8.72 -20.79 -0.48
CA ILE A 210 9.18 -19.39 -0.51
C ILE A 210 8.93 -18.83 0.89
N SER A 211 9.98 -18.33 1.53
CA SER A 211 9.94 -17.77 2.88
C SER A 211 9.80 -16.24 2.87
N LYS A 212 9.59 -15.64 4.05
CA LYS A 212 9.67 -14.18 4.23
C LYS A 212 11.02 -13.63 3.81
N ASP A 213 12.09 -14.35 4.09
CA ASP A 213 13.45 -13.96 3.73
C ASP A 213 13.58 -13.85 2.20
N ASP A 214 13.08 -14.86 1.47
CA ASP A 214 13.10 -14.86 0.00
C ASP A 214 12.24 -13.75 -0.59
N PHE A 215 11.09 -13.44 0.00
CA PHE A 215 10.23 -12.36 -0.46
C PHE A 215 10.89 -10.99 -0.25
N LEU A 216 11.41 -10.72 0.96
CA LEU A 216 12.03 -9.44 1.31
C LEU A 216 13.29 -9.15 0.47
N ALA A 217 14.05 -10.19 0.12
CA ALA A 217 15.18 -10.09 -0.80
C ALA A 217 14.80 -9.66 -2.23
N THR A 218 13.50 -9.55 -2.57
CA THR A 218 13.02 -9.17 -3.91
C THR A 218 12.32 -7.81 -3.99
N ILE A 219 12.24 -7.05 -2.89
CA ILE A 219 11.48 -5.78 -2.80
C ILE A 219 12.37 -4.54 -3.00
N HIS A 220 13.62 -4.72 -3.45
CA HIS A 220 14.55 -3.63 -3.74
C HIS A 220 14.95 -3.60 -5.21
#